data_AF-A0A445CU69-F1
#
_entry.id   AF-A0A445CU69-F1
#
_cell.length_a   1.000
_cell.length_b   1.000
_cell.length_c   1.000
_cell.angle_alpha   90.00
_cell.angle_beta   90.00
_cell.angle_gamma   90.00
#
_symmetry.space_group_name_H-M   'P 1'
#
loop_
_entity.id
_entity.type
_entity.pdbx_description
1 polymer ?
#
loop_
_entity_poly.entity_id
_entity_poly.type
_entity_poly.pdbx_seq_one_letter_code
_entity_poly.pdbx_strand_id
1 'polypeptide(L)'
;MEFETLAQFRKDVRKFNINLGRNLFFPRIDSERCKAICDDEKCTWQIYCAKRSFSASYQGNTSVNEHTCERKMHCKTADGKWVVDELEKKL
;
A
#
# COMPACT_ATOMS: atom_id res chain seq x y z
N MET A 1 0.12 9.36 -9.66
CA MET A 1 0.63 7.98 -9.74
C MET A 1 -0.46 7.13 -10.37
N GLU A 2 -0.14 6.41 -11.45
CA GLU A 2 -1.09 5.57 -12.18
C GLU A 2 -0.66 4.11 -12.09
N PHE A 3 -1.63 3.21 -11.98
CA PHE A 3 -1.42 1.78 -11.85
C PHE A 3 -2.30 1.04 -12.85
N GLU A 4 -1.78 -0.03 -13.45
CA GLU A 4 -2.55 -0.89 -14.36
C GLU A 4 -3.58 -1.73 -13.61
N THR A 5 -3.27 -2.16 -12.38
CA THR A 5 -4.16 -3.00 -11.56
C THR A 5 -4.12 -2.63 -10.09
N LEU A 6 -5.21 -2.92 -9.35
CA LEU A 6 -5.23 -2.82 -7.88
C LEU A 6 -4.23 -3.78 -7.21
N ALA A 7 -3.90 -4.91 -7.85
CA ALA A 7 -2.88 -5.81 -7.35
C ALA A 7 -1.49 -5.15 -7.36
N GLN A 8 -1.15 -4.45 -8.45
CA GLN A 8 0.08 -3.68 -8.55
C GLN A 8 0.11 -2.56 -7.50
N PHE A 9 -0.97 -1.78 -7.39
CA PHE A 9 -1.10 -0.76 -6.35
C PHE A 9 -0.82 -1.31 -4.94
N ARG A 10 -1.46 -2.42 -4.57
CA ARG A 10 -1.27 -3.04 -3.25
C ARG A 10 0.17 -3.49 -3.01
N LYS A 11 0.81 -4.09 -4.02
CA LYS A 11 2.20 -4.54 -3.94
C LYS A 11 3.15 -3.35 -3.72
N ASP A 12 2.98 -2.28 -4.49
CA ASP A 12 3.86 -1.10 -4.42
C ASP A 12 3.67 -0.32 -3.12
N VAL A 13 2.42 -0.11 -2.69
CA VAL A 13 2.12 0.55 -1.42
C VAL A 13 2.67 -0.27 -0.24
N ARG A 14 2.55 -1.60 -0.28
CA ARG A 14 3.12 -2.49 0.73
C ARG A 14 4.64 -2.38 0.77
N LYS A 15 5.31 -2.47 -0.38
CA LYS A 15 6.78 -2.36 -0.47
C LYS A 15 7.29 -1.01 0.02
N PHE A 16 6.64 0.08 -0.38
CA PHE A 16 6.96 1.44 0.07
C PHE A 16 6.91 1.56 1.60
N ASN A 17 5.83 1.08 2.22
CA ASN A 17 5.67 1.15 3.67
C ASN A 17 6.64 0.24 4.43
N ILE A 18 6.93 -0.96 3.92
CA ILE A 18 7.93 -1.85 4.51
C ILE A 18 9.32 -1.19 4.51
N ASN A 19 9.70 -0.53 3.41
CA ASN A 19 10.97 0.20 3.34
C ASN A 19 11.05 1.35 4.36
N LEU A 20 9.93 2.00 4.65
CA LEU A 20 9.81 3.01 5.71
C LEU A 20 9.69 2.40 7.12
N GLY A 21 9.57 1.07 7.23
CA GLY A 21 9.32 0.34 8.48
C GLY A 21 7.96 0.65 9.09
N ARG A 22 6.93 0.79 8.25
CA ARG A 22 5.55 1.13 8.61
C ARG A 22 4.62 -0.03 8.35
N ASN A 23 3.75 -0.30 9.31
CA ASN A 23 2.66 -1.25 9.14
C ASN A 23 1.46 -0.53 8.52
N LEU A 24 0.77 -1.26 7.65
CA LEU A 24 -0.47 -0.82 7.05
C LEU A 24 -1.47 -1.98 7.00
N PHE A 25 -2.73 -1.63 6.82
CA PHE A 25 -3.78 -2.57 6.51
C PHE A 25 -4.70 -1.99 5.43
N PHE A 26 -5.45 -2.88 4.78
CA PHE A 26 -6.38 -2.53 3.73
C PHE A 26 -7.81 -2.72 4.25
N PRO A 27 -8.45 -1.69 4.84
CA PRO A 27 -9.77 -1.84 5.45
C PRO A 27 -10.86 -2.20 4.45
N ARG A 28 -10.73 -1.75 3.20
CA ARG A 28 -11.69 -2.03 2.13
C ARG A 28 -10.97 -2.18 0.80
N ILE A 29 -11.26 -3.28 0.15
CA ILE A 29 -10.84 -3.61 -1.20
C ILE A 29 -12.11 -4.05 -1.92
N ASP A 30 -12.46 -3.36 -2.99
CA ASP A 30 -13.47 -3.82 -3.94
C ASP A 30 -12.82 -4.00 -5.32
N SER A 31 -13.59 -4.43 -6.33
CA SER A 31 -13.05 -4.69 -7.67
C SER A 31 -12.51 -3.45 -8.38
N GLU A 32 -12.88 -2.26 -7.92
CA GLU A 32 -12.55 -0.99 -8.59
C GLU A 32 -11.71 -0.06 -7.71
N ARG A 33 -11.67 -0.26 -6.39
CA ARG A 33 -11.12 0.67 -5.42
C ARG A 33 -10.39 -0.06 -4.30
N CYS A 34 -9.34 0.57 -3.80
CA CYS A 34 -8.57 0.08 -2.68
C CYS A 34 -8.13 1.25 -1.81
N LYS A 35 -8.27 1.08 -0.49
CA LYS A 35 -7.76 2.02 0.50
C LYS A 35 -6.71 1.32 1.35
N ALA A 36 -5.59 1.97 1.60
CA ALA A 36 -4.58 1.53 2.56
C ALA A 36 -4.45 2.60 3.67
N ILE A 37 -4.37 2.16 4.92
CA ILE A 37 -4.25 3.03 6.09
C ILE A 37 -3.07 2.53 6.93
N CYS A 38 -2.35 3.45 7.57
CA CYS A 38 -1.34 3.08 8.55
C CYS A 38 -1.99 2.37 9.76
N ASP A 39 -1.33 1.33 10.28
CA ASP A 39 -1.77 0.54 11.45
C ASP A 39 -1.57 1.29 12.79
N ASP A 40 -1.10 2.54 12.77
CA ASP A 40 -0.90 3.34 13.97
C ASP A 40 -2.07 4.32 14.13
N GLU A 41 -2.76 4.26 15.27
CA GLU A 41 -3.94 5.09 15.55
C GLU A 41 -3.64 6.60 15.56
N LYS A 42 -2.40 6.98 15.88
CA LYS A 42 -1.96 8.40 15.86
C LYS A 42 -1.55 8.85 14.46
N CYS A 43 -1.51 7.95 13.49
CA CYS A 43 -1.10 8.23 12.13
C CYS A 43 -2.31 8.44 11.21
N THR A 44 -2.39 9.63 10.64
CA THR A 44 -3.44 9.99 9.66
C THR A 44 -3.09 9.57 8.23
N TRP A 45 -1.94 8.91 8.03
CA TRP A 45 -1.49 8.49 6.71
C TRP A 45 -2.45 7.46 6.11
N GLN A 46 -2.91 7.77 4.90
CA GLN A 46 -3.76 6.90 4.11
C GLN A 46 -3.59 7.21 2.63
N ILE A 47 -3.70 6.16 1.83
CA ILE A 47 -3.68 6.26 0.37
C ILE A 47 -4.92 5.57 -0.19
N TYR A 48 -5.48 6.17 -1.23
CA TYR A 48 -6.65 5.67 -1.91
C TYR A 48 -6.33 5.45 -3.39
N CYS A 49 -6.88 4.39 -3.96
CA CYS A 49 -6.77 4.09 -5.37
C CYS A 49 -8.14 3.70 -5.91
N ALA A 50 -8.50 4.23 -7.07
CA ALA A 50 -9.75 3.90 -7.74
C ALA A 50 -9.54 3.78 -9.26
N LYS A 51 -10.33 2.92 -9.88
CA LYS A 51 -10.46 2.81 -11.33
C LYS A 51 -11.01 4.11 -11.89
N ARG A 52 -10.40 4.61 -12.97
CA ARG A 52 -10.95 5.75 -13.70
C ARG A 52 -12.14 5.30 -14.56
N SER A 53 -13.14 6.14 -14.66
CA SER A 53 -14.35 5.87 -15.46
C SER A 53 -14.07 5.78 -16.96
N PHE A 54 -13.03 6.48 -17.44
CA PHE A 54 -12.73 6.65 -18.87
C PHE A 54 -11.52 5.84 -19.36
N SER A 55 -10.80 5.14 -18.48
CA SER A 55 -9.62 4.36 -18.83
C SER A 55 -9.52 3.10 -17.98
N ALA A 56 -8.93 2.03 -18.52
CA ALA A 56 -8.67 0.80 -17.75
C ALA A 56 -7.59 0.97 -16.66
N SER A 57 -7.16 2.21 -16.38
CA SER A 57 -6.13 2.55 -15.40
C SER A 57 -6.72 2.90 -14.04
N TYR A 58 -5.94 2.65 -12.98
CA TYR A 58 -6.25 3.03 -11.61
C TYR A 58 -5.41 4.23 -11.20
N GLN A 59 -6.03 5.25 -10.63
CA GLN A 59 -5.32 6.43 -10.13
C GLN A 59 -5.16 6.33 -8.61
N GLY A 60 -3.92 6.40 -8.14
CA GLY A 60 -3.62 6.60 -6.72
C GLY A 60 -3.75 8.06 -6.35
N ASN A 61 -4.70 8.38 -5.47
CA ASN A 61 -4.81 9.68 -4.81
C ASN A 61 -4.39 9.50 -3.34
N THR A 62 -3.28 10.13 -2.97
CA THR A 62 -2.86 10.20 -1.57
C THR A 62 -3.62 11.34 -0.90
N SER A 63 -4.43 11.04 0.13
CA SER A 63 -5.19 12.07 0.85
C SER A 63 -4.37 12.73 1.95
N VAL A 64 -3.36 12.03 2.49
CA VAL A 64 -2.42 12.53 3.50
C VAL A 64 -1.05 11.93 3.19
N ASN A 65 -0.09 12.76 2.81
CA ASN A 65 1.20 12.29 2.27
C ASN A 65 2.21 11.85 3.34
N GLU A 66 2.10 12.34 4.58
CA GLU A 66 3.16 12.19 5.57
C GLU A 66 2.76 11.26 6.72
N HIS A 67 3.66 10.33 7.08
CA HIS A 67 3.52 9.51 8.27
C HIS A 67 3.96 10.30 9.50
N THR A 68 3.07 10.43 10.48
CA THR A 68 3.36 11.04 11.79
C THR A 68 3.79 10.04 12.87
N CYS A 69 3.72 8.72 12.59
CA CYS A 69 4.10 7.70 13.56
C CYS A 69 5.62 7.49 13.61
N GLU A 70 6.08 6.59 14.47
CA GLU A 70 7.47 6.13 14.56
C GLU A 70 7.72 4.82 13.80
N ARG A 71 8.97 4.63 13.35
CA ARG A 71 9.35 3.41 12.61
C ARG A 71 9.21 2.21 13.55
N LYS A 72 8.50 1.17 13.12
CA LYS A 72 8.32 -0.04 13.91
C LYS A 72 9.49 -1.01 13.65
N MET A 73 10.04 -1.58 14.72
CA MET A 73 11.08 -2.62 14.64
C MET A 73 10.55 -3.92 14.02
N HIS A 74 9.28 -4.25 14.29
CA HIS A 74 8.59 -5.39 13.69
C HIS A 74 7.53 -4.90 12.70
N CYS A 75 7.80 -5.15 11.41
CA CYS A 75 6.88 -4.84 10.33
C CYS A 75 6.03 -6.07 9.99
N LYS A 76 4.78 -6.13 10.48
CA LYS A 76 3.83 -7.23 10.24
C LYS A 76 3.56 -7.45 8.75
N THR A 77 3.65 -6.37 7.96
CA THR A 77 3.45 -6.43 6.51
C THR A 77 4.66 -7.01 5.77
N ALA A 78 5.82 -7.17 6.40
CA ALA A 78 6.95 -7.90 5.84
C ALA A 78 6.92 -9.38 6.27
N ASP A 79 5.85 -10.10 5.88
CA ASP A 79 5.70 -11.54 6.18
C ASP A 79 6.56 -12.42 5.24
N GLY A 80 6.70 -13.70 5.59
CA GLY A 80 7.51 -14.64 4.81
C GLY A 80 7.03 -14.79 3.36
N LYS A 81 5.72 -14.66 3.11
CA LYS A 81 5.15 -14.70 1.75
C LYS A 81 5.63 -13.51 0.92
N TRP A 82 5.62 -12.31 1.49
CA TRP A 82 6.15 -11.12 0.84
C TRP A 82 7.65 -11.22 0.56
N VAL A 83 8.42 -11.79 1.50
CA VAL A 83 9.87 -11.99 1.30
C VAL A 83 10.14 -12.92 0.12
N VAL A 84 9.41 -14.04 0.03
CA VAL A 84 9.53 -14.97 -1.11
C VAL A 84 9.14 -14.28 -2.42
N ASP A 85 7.97 -13.63 -2.49
CA ASP A 85 7.50 -12.89 -3.67
C ASP A 85 8.51 -11.81 -4.14
N GLU A 86 9.25 -11.19 -3.22
CA GLU A 86 10.23 -10.14 -3.55
C GLU A 86 11.59 -10.73 -3.97
N LEU A 87 11.97 -11.89 -3.42
CA LEU A 87 13.17 -12.62 -3.83
C LEU A 87 12.99 -13.27 -5.20
N GLU A 88 11.84 -13.86 -5.49
CA GLU A 88 11.53 -14.48 -6.80
C GLU A 88 11.60 -13.48 -7.95
N LYS A 89 11.30 -12.19 -7.72
CA LYS A 89 11.43 -11.13 -8.74
C LYS A 89 12.88 -10.72 -9.04
N LYS A 90 13.81 -11.04 -8.12
CA LYS A 90 15.23 -10.69 -8.25
C LYS A 90 16.06 -11.83 -8.83
N LEU A 91 15.49 -13.02 -8.93
CA LEU A 91 16.00 -14.17 -9.67
C LEU A 91 15.70 -13.99 -11.17
#